data_AF-A0AAJ5YRY4-F1
#
_entry.id   AF-A0AAJ5YRY4-F1
#
_cell.length_a   1.000
_cell.length_b   1.000
_cell.length_c   1.000
_cell.angle_alpha   90.00
_cell.angle_beta   90.00
_cell.angle_gamma   90.00
#
_symmetry.space_group_name_H-M   'P 1'
#
loop_
_entity.id
_entity.type
_entity.pdbx_description
1 polymer ?
#
loop_
_entity_poly.entity_id
_entity_poly.type
_entity_poly.pdbx_seq_one_letter_code
_entity_poly.pdbx_strand_id
1 'polypeptide(L)'
;MRRKEDVPCVDRTTIFREALQRYEAEVTKPQDPLKLSPAQLKQREAAKSWTKEAYNIKRHISALYAFLAVIRRPYLDLTSRHRSRPAGISDNDNDIKGESAMLDDSFAKWRHIQSLTDAERDEIDFHVKLVVKQCLERVEELERGELLRKQAVDRAIGSHSKAGFASLNLLRGGALAKQRAQSNAIHAYHIAVTRYLSEQLAKASTIQTTLQQRRIEAQQQRHRKLADGVQGNTNQLNKLSTNGPVLRGTVGSLSQSGQEDVVNTMSKEQVQIYEEEASALMQSLQSELQAVHVAEQQLHDISELQTRIMQHLQQQNEQTSQLQTEAASHGEQVTSGNIQLRKAKERNRAANRYLSMFFIISGILLLLMHWIG
;
A
#
# COMPACT_ATOMS: atom_id res chain seq x y z
N MET A 1 -22.15 -43.43 -19.64
CA MET A 1 -21.12 -42.98 -18.67
C MET A 1 -19.74 -43.45 -19.14
N ARG A 2 -18.95 -42.60 -19.80
CA ARG A 2 -17.55 -42.93 -20.14
C ARG A 2 -16.66 -42.49 -18.98
N ARG A 3 -15.95 -43.44 -18.37
CA ARG A 3 -14.90 -43.17 -17.38
C ARG A 3 -13.79 -42.38 -18.06
N LYS A 4 -13.41 -41.24 -17.48
CA LYS A 4 -12.14 -40.55 -17.80
C LYS A 4 -11.02 -41.49 -17.37
N GLU A 5 -10.18 -41.90 -18.31
CA GLU A 5 -8.92 -42.56 -18.02
C GLU A 5 -7.97 -41.50 -17.46
N ASP A 6 -7.53 -41.68 -16.21
CA ASP A 6 -6.53 -40.83 -15.59
C ASP A 6 -5.19 -41.04 -16.30
N VAL A 7 -4.68 -39.98 -16.94
CA VAL A 7 -3.37 -39.97 -17.60
C VAL A 7 -2.29 -40.21 -16.53
N PRO A 8 -1.37 -41.18 -16.70
CA PRO A 8 -0.33 -41.43 -15.71
C PRO A 8 0.56 -40.19 -15.55
N CYS A 9 0.68 -39.70 -14.31
CA CYS A 9 1.61 -38.64 -13.95
C CYS A 9 3.04 -39.17 -14.06
N VAL A 10 3.65 -38.99 -15.23
CA VAL A 10 5.05 -39.36 -15.46
C VAL A 10 5.92 -38.29 -14.81
N ASP A 11 6.71 -38.68 -13.81
CA ASP A 11 7.73 -37.81 -13.22
C ASP A 11 8.80 -37.47 -14.26
N ARG A 12 8.82 -36.20 -14.70
CA ARG A 12 9.76 -35.65 -15.69
C ARG A 12 10.90 -34.87 -15.05
N THR A 13 11.06 -34.94 -13.73
CA THR A 13 12.07 -34.16 -12.98
C THR A 13 13.49 -34.46 -13.44
N THR A 14 13.79 -35.70 -13.83
CA THR A 14 15.09 -36.11 -14.35
C THR A 14 15.40 -35.49 -15.72
N ILE A 15 14.43 -35.56 -16.64
CA ILE A 15 14.51 -34.94 -17.97
C ILE A 15 14.68 -33.42 -17.84
N PHE A 16 13.94 -32.80 -16.92
CA PHE A 16 14.08 -31.37 -16.63
C PHE A 16 15.47 -31.03 -16.09
N ARG A 17 16.00 -31.82 -15.15
CA ARG A 17 17.33 -31.60 -14.57
C ARG A 17 18.45 -31.75 -15.60
N GLU A 18 18.35 -32.73 -16.49
CA GLU A 18 19.31 -32.93 -17.57
C GLU A 18 19.24 -31.77 -18.59
N ALA A 19 18.04 -31.32 -18.95
CA ALA A 19 17.85 -30.14 -19.79
C ALA A 19 18.38 -28.87 -19.11
N LEU A 20 18.19 -28.72 -17.80
CA LEU A 20 18.70 -27.61 -17.01
C LEU A 20 20.23 -27.60 -16.98
N GLN A 21 20.88 -28.75 -16.78
CA GLN A 21 22.35 -28.86 -16.82
C GLN A 21 22.92 -28.50 -18.19
N ARG A 22 22.27 -28.94 -19.28
CA ARG A 22 22.66 -28.55 -20.63
C ARG A 22 22.49 -27.05 -20.87
N TYR A 23 21.40 -26.46 -20.37
CA TYR A 23 21.15 -25.03 -20.46
C TYR A 23 22.13 -24.22 -19.61
N GLU A 24 22.44 -24.64 -18.39
CA GLU A 24 23.45 -24.01 -17.53
C GLU A 24 24.83 -24.05 -18.17
N ALA A 25 25.22 -25.17 -18.80
CA ALA A 25 26.47 -25.26 -19.56
C ALA A 25 26.51 -24.30 -20.78
N GLU A 26 25.34 -23.95 -21.33
CA GLU A 26 25.22 -23.02 -22.45
C GLU A 26 25.16 -21.54 -22.01
N VAL A 27 24.56 -21.25 -20.85
CA VAL A 27 24.43 -19.91 -20.25
C VAL A 27 25.63 -19.49 -19.42
N THR A 28 26.38 -20.42 -18.83
CA THR A 28 27.60 -20.13 -18.05
C THR A 28 28.76 -19.62 -18.89
N LYS A 29 28.63 -19.56 -20.23
CA LYS A 29 29.46 -18.64 -21.03
C LYS A 29 29.04 -17.23 -20.66
N PRO A 30 29.80 -16.50 -19.81
CA PRO A 30 29.42 -15.16 -19.42
C PRO A 30 29.31 -14.35 -20.71
N GLN A 31 28.17 -13.72 -20.95
CA GLN A 31 28.18 -12.63 -21.91
C GLN A 31 29.15 -11.60 -21.33
N ASP A 32 30.32 -11.46 -21.97
CA ASP A 32 31.33 -10.47 -21.56
C ASP A 32 30.61 -9.13 -21.32
N PRO A 33 30.66 -8.56 -20.10
CA PRO A 33 30.01 -7.27 -19.81
C PRO A 33 30.50 -6.15 -20.74
N LEU A 34 31.64 -6.36 -21.41
CA LEU A 34 32.25 -5.51 -22.44
C LEU A 34 31.47 -5.44 -23.76
N LYS A 35 30.41 -6.23 -23.97
CA LYS A 35 29.60 -6.23 -25.21
C LYS A 35 28.19 -5.63 -25.05
N LEU A 36 27.79 -5.21 -23.85
CA LEU A 36 26.50 -4.55 -23.66
C LEU A 36 26.58 -3.09 -24.11
N SER A 37 25.56 -2.64 -24.85
CA SER A 37 25.49 -1.23 -25.21
C SER A 37 25.31 -0.36 -23.96
N PRO A 38 25.83 0.89 -23.94
CA PRO A 38 25.66 1.79 -22.81
C PRO A 38 24.19 2.04 -22.46
N ALA A 39 23.28 1.94 -23.44
CA ALA A 39 21.84 2.01 -23.21
C ALA A 39 21.29 0.79 -22.44
N GLN A 40 21.77 -0.41 -22.74
CA GLN A 40 21.35 -1.63 -22.03
C GLN A 40 21.84 -1.64 -20.58
N LEU A 41 23.05 -1.14 -20.31
CA LEU A 41 23.57 -1.00 -18.95
C LEU A 41 22.69 -0.06 -18.12
N LYS A 42 22.36 1.13 -18.65
CA LYS A 42 21.44 2.08 -18.01
C LYS A 42 20.06 1.49 -17.75
N GLN A 43 19.51 0.71 -18.68
CA GLN A 43 18.22 0.03 -18.47
C GLN A 43 18.28 -1.00 -17.34
N ARG A 44 19.37 -1.76 -17.23
CA ARG A 44 19.56 -2.73 -16.14
C ARG A 44 19.74 -2.04 -14.80
N GLU A 45 20.48 -0.95 -14.77
CA GLU A 45 20.64 -0.13 -13.56
C GLU A 45 19.31 0.47 -13.12
N ALA A 46 18.53 1.03 -14.05
CA ALA A 46 17.17 1.53 -13.78
C ALA A 46 16.22 0.43 -13.27
N ALA A 47 16.30 -0.80 -13.81
CA ALA A 47 15.50 -1.92 -13.30
C ALA A 47 15.93 -2.33 -11.87
N LYS A 48 17.24 -2.28 -11.58
CA LYS A 48 17.76 -2.55 -10.23
C LYS A 48 17.34 -1.46 -9.25
N SER A 49 17.37 -0.18 -9.64
CA SER A 49 16.93 0.91 -8.78
C SER A 49 15.42 0.85 -8.53
N TRP A 50 14.62 0.59 -9.57
CA TRP A 50 13.18 0.40 -9.45
C TRP A 50 12.81 -0.74 -8.49
N THR A 51 13.45 -1.90 -8.63
CA THR A 51 13.20 -3.05 -7.74
C THR A 51 13.64 -2.77 -6.31
N LYS A 52 14.82 -2.15 -6.11
CA LYS A 52 15.29 -1.73 -4.79
C LYS A 52 14.27 -0.81 -4.11
N GLU A 53 13.75 0.15 -4.87
CA GLU A 53 12.77 1.11 -4.36
C GLU A 53 11.44 0.45 -3.98
N ALA A 54 10.95 -0.49 -4.80
CA ALA A 54 9.77 -1.29 -4.45
C ALA A 54 9.96 -2.08 -3.15
N TYR A 55 11.16 -2.64 -2.90
CA TYR A 55 11.49 -3.32 -1.64
C TYR A 55 11.57 -2.35 -0.46
N ASN A 56 12.08 -1.13 -0.65
CA ASN A 56 12.09 -0.09 0.38
C ASN A 56 10.66 0.26 0.81
N ILE A 57 9.77 0.51 -0.15
CA ILE A 57 8.35 0.79 0.12
C ILE A 57 7.71 -0.39 0.86
N LYS A 58 7.93 -1.62 0.40
CA LYS A 58 7.43 -2.82 1.08
C LYS A 58 7.90 -2.88 2.54
N ARG A 59 9.16 -2.56 2.80
CA ARG A 59 9.72 -2.53 4.16
C ARG A 59 9.01 -1.48 5.02
N HIS A 60 8.78 -0.27 4.49
CA HIS A 60 8.05 0.78 5.21
C HIS A 60 6.61 0.38 5.51
N ILE A 61 5.89 -0.20 4.55
CA ILE A 61 4.52 -0.71 4.77
C ILE A 61 4.52 -1.83 5.83
N SER A 62 5.47 -2.75 5.77
CA SER A 62 5.58 -3.85 6.75
C SER A 62 5.91 -3.35 8.15
N ALA A 63 6.80 -2.36 8.27
CA ALA A 63 7.12 -1.71 9.53
C ALA A 63 5.88 -0.99 10.10
N LEU A 64 5.12 -0.30 9.25
CA LEU A 64 3.86 0.34 9.64
C LEU A 64 2.84 -0.68 10.17
N TYR A 65 2.68 -1.83 9.51
CA TYR A 65 1.81 -2.91 10.02
C TYR A 65 2.23 -3.42 11.40
N ALA A 66 3.52 -3.71 11.55
CA ALA A 66 4.05 -4.19 12.81
C ALA A 66 3.84 -3.15 13.92
N PHE A 67 4.05 -1.88 13.59
CA PHE A 67 3.80 -0.76 14.49
C PHE A 67 2.32 -0.67 14.90
N LEU A 68 1.39 -0.61 13.94
CA LEU A 68 -0.06 -0.56 14.19
C LEU A 68 -0.54 -1.74 15.05
N ALA A 69 0.05 -2.94 14.86
CA ALA A 69 -0.26 -4.11 15.67
C ALA A 69 0.19 -3.96 17.14
N VAL A 70 1.38 -3.40 17.36
CA VAL A 70 1.94 -3.16 18.70
C VAL A 70 1.15 -2.07 19.44
N ILE A 71 0.86 -0.95 18.78
CA ILE A 71 0.21 0.19 19.44
C ILE A 71 -1.29 -0.02 19.68
N ARG A 72 -1.94 -0.97 19.01
CA ARG A 72 -3.40 -1.17 19.10
C ARG A 72 -3.92 -1.26 20.54
N ARG A 73 -3.19 -1.94 21.44
CA ARG A 73 -3.58 -2.08 22.84
C ARG A 73 -3.43 -0.77 23.63
N PRO A 74 -2.23 -0.15 23.72
CA PRO A 74 -2.07 1.11 24.46
C PRO A 74 -2.83 2.29 23.83
N TYR A 75 -3.10 2.25 22.53
CA TYR A 75 -3.88 3.27 21.82
C TYR A 75 -5.36 3.26 22.23
N LEU A 76 -5.96 2.07 22.38
CA LEU A 76 -7.37 1.92 22.74
C LEU A 76 -7.64 1.98 24.25
N ASP A 77 -6.61 1.90 25.11
CA ASP A 77 -6.79 2.08 26.55
C ASP A 77 -6.97 3.57 26.89
N LEU A 78 -8.21 4.02 26.86
CA LEU A 78 -8.60 5.37 27.25
C LEU A 78 -8.78 5.51 28.77
N THR A 79 -8.73 4.40 29.53
CA THR A 79 -9.10 4.38 30.96
C THR A 79 -7.96 4.69 31.92
N SER A 80 -6.73 4.73 31.43
CA SER A 80 -5.56 5.04 32.25
C SER A 80 -5.41 6.55 32.51
N ARG A 81 -6.29 7.12 33.35
CA ARG A 81 -6.04 8.41 34.00
C ARG A 81 -4.91 8.21 35.03
N HIS A 82 -3.76 8.83 34.78
CA HIS A 82 -2.61 8.99 35.68
C HIS A 82 -2.06 7.71 36.35
N ARG A 83 -1.17 7.00 35.65
CA ARG A 83 0.08 6.55 36.29
C ARG A 83 1.21 7.41 35.76
N SER A 84 1.41 8.57 36.38
CA SER A 84 2.59 9.41 36.13
C SER A 84 3.83 8.57 36.42
N ARG A 85 4.66 8.34 35.40
CA ARG A 85 6.03 7.83 35.58
C ARG A 85 6.99 9.01 35.59
N PRO A 86 8.05 9.02 36.42
CA PRO A 86 9.02 10.10 36.43
C PRO A 86 9.78 10.14 35.10
N ALA A 87 9.98 11.34 34.59
CA ALA A 87 10.84 11.61 33.44
C ALA A 87 12.26 11.12 33.73
N GLY A 88 12.75 10.21 32.91
CA GLY A 88 14.12 9.76 32.97
C GLY A 88 14.45 8.88 31.78
N ILE A 89 15.62 9.16 31.20
CA ILE A 89 16.29 8.50 30.07
C ILE A 89 15.91 9.11 28.72
N SER A 90 16.80 9.53 27.83
CA SER A 90 18.21 9.95 27.83
C SER A 90 18.47 10.25 26.35
N ASP A 91 18.67 11.52 26.00
CA ASP A 91 19.13 11.91 24.66
C ASP A 91 20.59 11.48 24.49
N ASN A 92 20.83 10.51 23.61
CA ASN A 92 22.08 10.42 22.86
C ASN A 92 21.92 9.39 21.72
N ASP A 93 21.84 9.84 20.47
CA ASP A 93 22.80 9.39 19.45
C ASP A 93 22.74 10.28 18.20
N ASN A 94 23.85 10.93 17.93
CA ASN A 94 24.14 11.54 16.64
C ASN A 94 24.69 10.43 15.73
N ASP A 95 23.95 10.01 14.71
CA ASP A 95 24.60 9.32 13.60
C ASP A 95 23.91 9.54 12.25
N ILE A 96 24.69 10.04 11.30
CA ILE A 96 24.29 10.41 9.95
C ILE A 96 23.99 9.13 9.17
N LYS A 97 22.71 8.78 8.97
CA LYS A 97 22.31 7.71 8.04
C LYS A 97 21.04 8.06 7.26
N GLY A 98 21.09 7.78 5.96
CA GLY A 98 20.18 8.29 4.94
C GLY A 98 18.70 7.94 5.09
N GLU A 99 17.89 8.67 4.31
CA GLU A 99 16.43 8.79 4.21
C GLU A 99 15.58 7.50 4.43
N SER A 100 16.16 6.31 4.24
CA SER A 100 15.48 5.01 4.48
C SER A 100 15.48 4.55 5.95
N ALA A 101 16.32 5.12 6.83
CA ALA A 101 16.43 4.73 8.24
C ALA A 101 15.55 5.56 9.19
N MET A 102 15.16 6.77 8.77
CA MET A 102 14.42 7.75 9.57
C MET A 102 13.03 7.26 10.02
N LEU A 103 12.40 6.42 9.21
CA LEU A 103 11.07 5.87 9.49
C LEU A 103 11.06 4.70 10.48
N ASP A 104 12.14 3.90 10.53
CA ASP A 104 12.26 2.77 11.47
C ASP A 104 12.53 3.28 12.91
N ASP A 105 13.26 4.40 13.00
CA ASP A 105 13.60 5.08 14.27
C ASP A 105 12.40 5.84 14.87
N SER A 106 11.60 6.50 14.02
CA SER A 106 10.40 7.24 14.44
C SER A 106 9.37 6.37 15.17
N PHE A 107 9.31 5.07 14.86
CA PHE A 107 8.43 4.11 15.53
C PHE A 107 9.09 3.36 16.69
N ALA A 108 10.42 3.42 16.83
CA ALA A 108 11.15 2.69 17.86
C ALA A 108 10.79 3.19 19.27
N LYS A 109 10.59 4.51 19.44
CA LYS A 109 10.21 5.13 20.73
C LYS A 109 8.93 4.56 21.35
N TRP A 110 8.02 4.05 20.52
CA TRP A 110 6.70 3.61 20.94
C TRP A 110 6.59 2.11 21.22
N ARG A 111 7.64 1.31 20.94
CA ARG A 111 7.58 -0.16 21.09
C ARG A 111 7.37 -0.65 22.52
N HIS A 112 7.74 0.15 23.51
CA HIS A 112 7.77 -0.26 24.92
C HIS A 112 6.77 0.50 25.81
N ILE A 113 5.84 1.25 25.22
CA ILE A 113 4.91 2.10 25.96
C ILE A 113 3.62 1.33 26.30
N GLN A 114 3.28 1.29 27.58
CA GLN A 114 2.14 0.53 28.12
C GLN A 114 0.84 1.35 28.19
N SER A 115 0.95 2.68 28.22
CA SER A 115 -0.18 3.62 28.19
C SER A 115 0.25 4.89 27.45
N LEU A 116 -0.60 5.39 26.57
CA LEU A 116 -0.38 6.64 25.83
C LEU A 116 -1.23 7.77 26.42
N THR A 117 -0.74 8.99 26.36
CA THR A 117 -1.53 10.22 26.56
C THR A 117 -2.27 10.58 25.27
N ASP A 118 -3.29 11.44 25.36
CA ASP A 118 -4.04 11.85 24.15
C ASP A 118 -3.16 12.63 23.16
N ALA A 119 -2.20 13.43 23.65
CA ALA A 119 -1.23 14.11 22.79
C ALA A 119 -0.28 13.14 22.08
N GLU A 120 0.21 12.10 22.76
CA GLU A 120 1.06 11.07 22.14
C GLU A 120 0.28 10.25 21.09
N ARG A 121 -1.01 10.00 21.32
CA ARG A 121 -1.88 9.37 20.32
C ARG A 121 -2.02 10.24 19.07
N ASP A 122 -2.17 11.55 19.23
CA ASP A 122 -2.25 12.50 18.11
C ASP A 122 -0.94 12.54 17.31
N GLU A 123 0.21 12.52 17.99
CA GLU A 123 1.52 12.46 17.34
C GLU A 123 1.68 11.15 16.53
N ILE A 124 1.26 10.02 17.11
CA ILE A 124 1.26 8.73 16.43
C ILE A 124 0.38 8.77 15.18
N ASP A 125 -0.83 9.32 15.29
CA ASP A 125 -1.77 9.43 14.17
C ASP A 125 -1.22 10.31 13.05
N PHE A 126 -0.57 11.42 13.41
CA PHE A 126 0.13 12.29 12.46
C PHE A 126 1.26 11.55 11.73
N HIS A 127 2.14 10.86 12.45
CA HIS A 127 3.22 10.09 11.85
C HIS A 127 2.69 8.98 10.94
N VAL A 128 1.70 8.20 11.38
CA VAL A 128 1.09 7.15 10.55
C VAL A 128 0.52 7.75 9.26
N LYS A 129 -0.23 8.85 9.35
CA LYS A 129 -0.78 9.55 8.17
C LYS A 129 0.32 10.01 7.22
N LEU A 130 1.42 10.56 7.73
CA LEU A 130 2.56 10.98 6.93
C LEU A 130 3.20 9.80 6.21
N VAL A 131 3.46 8.68 6.90
CA VAL A 131 4.04 7.48 6.29
C VAL A 131 3.14 6.92 5.20
N VAL A 132 1.83 6.88 5.44
CA VAL A 132 0.87 6.39 4.44
C VAL A 132 0.89 7.28 3.19
N LYS A 133 0.89 8.60 3.35
CA LYS A 133 0.99 9.55 2.23
C LYS A 133 2.29 9.39 1.44
N GLN A 134 3.42 9.36 2.14
CA GLN A 134 4.74 9.18 1.51
C GLN A 134 4.85 7.85 0.76
N CYS A 135 4.32 6.76 1.32
CA CYS A 135 4.30 5.46 0.65
C CYS A 135 3.43 5.51 -0.61
N LEU A 136 2.28 6.17 -0.57
CA LEU A 136 1.40 6.33 -1.74
C LEU A 136 2.12 7.11 -2.85
N GLU A 137 2.74 8.25 -2.52
CA GLU A 137 3.47 9.09 -3.48
C GLU A 137 4.64 8.34 -4.13
N ARG A 138 5.40 7.55 -3.35
CA ARG A 138 6.48 6.71 -3.89
C ARG A 138 5.95 5.60 -4.80
N VAL A 139 4.78 5.03 -4.51
CA VAL A 139 4.12 4.06 -5.42
C VAL A 139 3.69 4.75 -6.71
N GLU A 140 3.07 5.94 -6.65
CA GLU A 140 2.71 6.73 -7.83
C GLU A 140 3.95 7.10 -8.67
N GLU A 141 5.09 7.37 -8.03
CA GLU A 141 6.36 7.63 -8.72
C GLU A 141 6.90 6.39 -9.44
N LEU A 142 6.86 5.21 -8.80
CA LEU A 142 7.24 3.94 -9.43
C LEU A 142 6.40 3.62 -10.66
N GLU A 143 5.09 3.91 -10.60
CA GLU A 143 4.16 3.73 -11.71
C GLU A 143 4.47 4.69 -12.86
N ARG A 144 4.68 5.97 -12.54
CA ARG A 144 5.03 6.99 -13.53
C ARG A 144 6.35 6.63 -14.23
N GLY A 145 7.35 6.18 -13.47
CA GLY A 145 8.63 5.73 -14.00
C GLY A 145 8.48 4.52 -14.94
N GLU A 146 7.64 3.55 -14.57
CA GLU A 146 7.36 2.38 -15.40
C GLU A 146 6.59 2.74 -16.68
N LEU A 147 5.63 3.66 -16.60
CA LEU A 147 4.90 4.17 -17.75
C LEU A 147 5.87 4.83 -18.76
N LEU A 148 6.77 5.69 -18.28
CA LEU A 148 7.78 6.35 -19.10
C LEU A 148 8.72 5.32 -19.76
N ARG A 149 9.13 4.29 -19.02
CA ARG A 149 9.94 3.20 -19.57
C ARG A 149 9.20 2.46 -20.69
N LYS A 150 7.94 2.06 -20.47
CA LYS A 150 7.13 1.37 -21.50
C LYS A 150 6.98 2.24 -22.75
N GLN A 151 6.63 3.51 -22.59
CA GLN A 151 6.52 4.45 -23.70
C GLN A 151 7.83 4.63 -24.46
N ALA A 152 8.96 4.72 -23.76
CA ALA A 152 10.28 4.83 -24.40
C ALA A 152 10.63 3.58 -25.22
N VAL A 153 10.31 2.39 -24.70
CA VAL A 153 10.52 1.12 -25.44
C VAL A 153 9.59 1.04 -26.66
N ASP A 154 8.33 1.42 -26.52
CA ASP A 154 7.37 1.44 -27.63
C ASP A 154 7.79 2.41 -28.74
N ARG A 155 8.28 3.61 -28.39
CA ARG A 155 8.83 4.57 -29.35
C ARG A 155 10.09 4.05 -30.04
N ALA A 156 10.99 3.40 -29.30
CA ALA A 156 12.19 2.80 -29.88
C ALA A 156 11.82 1.71 -30.89
N ILE A 157 10.91 0.80 -30.54
CA ILE A 157 10.42 -0.26 -31.44
C ILE A 157 9.72 0.33 -32.67
N GLY A 158 8.87 1.35 -32.48
CA GLY A 158 8.13 2.01 -33.56
C GLY A 158 8.98 2.88 -34.48
N SER A 159 10.09 3.44 -34.00
CA SER A 159 11.04 4.20 -34.83
C SER A 159 11.79 3.28 -35.81
N HIS A 160 12.19 2.09 -35.36
CA HIS A 160 12.91 1.13 -36.19
C HIS A 160 12.08 0.54 -37.34
N SER A 161 10.75 0.62 -37.31
CA SER A 161 9.90 0.17 -38.44
C SER A 161 9.80 1.19 -39.57
N LYS A 162 10.11 2.47 -39.30
CA LYS A 162 9.97 3.59 -40.27
C LYS A 162 11.28 3.95 -40.99
N ALA A 163 12.43 3.46 -40.49
CA ALA A 163 13.74 3.72 -41.07
C ALA A 163 14.11 2.73 -42.21
N GLY A 164 13.48 2.90 -43.37
CA GLY A 164 14.13 2.79 -44.70
C GLY A 164 14.71 1.47 -45.26
N PHE A 165 14.78 0.35 -44.54
CA PHE A 165 15.35 -0.91 -45.10
C PHE A 165 14.38 -2.09 -45.04
N ALA A 166 13.39 -2.10 -45.94
CA ALA A 166 12.34 -3.11 -46.02
C ALA A 166 12.84 -4.55 -46.27
N SER A 167 13.99 -4.72 -46.93
CA SER A 167 14.52 -6.04 -47.34
C SER A 167 15.22 -6.83 -46.22
N LEU A 168 15.65 -6.20 -45.13
CA LEU A 168 16.27 -6.85 -43.97
C LEU A 168 15.30 -7.08 -42.78
N ASN A 169 14.05 -6.61 -42.91
CA ASN A 169 13.05 -6.63 -41.83
C ASN A 169 12.46 -8.01 -41.53
N LEU A 170 12.53 -8.97 -42.47
CA LEU A 170 12.01 -10.34 -42.27
C LEU A 170 12.81 -11.15 -41.22
N LEU A 171 14.12 -10.91 -41.10
CA LEU A 171 14.97 -11.55 -40.08
C LEU A 171 14.92 -10.80 -38.73
N ARG A 172 14.65 -9.48 -38.75
CA ARG A 172 14.60 -8.63 -37.54
C ARG A 172 13.24 -8.62 -36.84
N GLY A 173 12.16 -8.96 -37.54
CA GLY A 173 10.80 -9.02 -36.97
C GLY A 173 10.71 -9.95 -35.75
N GLY A 174 11.39 -11.10 -35.78
CA GLY A 174 11.41 -12.03 -34.64
C GLY A 174 12.15 -11.49 -33.41
N ALA A 175 13.26 -10.77 -33.62
CA ALA A 175 14.02 -10.16 -32.53
C ALA A 175 13.27 -8.98 -31.89
N LEU A 176 12.63 -8.12 -32.71
CA LEU A 176 11.80 -7.01 -32.23
C LEU A 176 10.53 -7.49 -31.52
N ALA A 177 9.87 -8.54 -32.05
CA ALA A 177 8.73 -9.17 -31.38
C ALA A 177 9.13 -9.77 -30.03
N LYS A 178 10.30 -10.43 -29.95
CA LYS A 178 10.84 -10.94 -28.69
C LYS A 178 11.15 -9.81 -27.70
N GLN A 179 11.73 -8.70 -28.15
CA GLN A 179 12.00 -7.53 -27.32
C GLN A 179 10.70 -6.86 -26.81
N ARG A 180 9.67 -6.76 -27.65
CA ARG A 180 8.35 -6.25 -27.26
C ARG A 180 7.70 -7.15 -26.21
N ALA A 181 7.71 -8.47 -26.44
CA ALA A 181 7.16 -9.45 -25.50
C ALA A 181 7.88 -9.41 -24.13
N GLN A 182 9.21 -9.29 -24.13
CA GLN A 182 9.98 -9.13 -22.89
C GLN A 182 9.62 -7.83 -22.16
N SER A 183 9.50 -6.70 -22.87
CA SER A 183 9.12 -5.43 -22.25
C SER A 183 7.71 -5.46 -21.67
N ASN A 184 6.77 -6.10 -22.36
CA ASN A 184 5.39 -6.28 -21.89
C ASN A 184 5.32 -7.18 -20.67
N ALA A 185 6.11 -8.26 -20.61
CA ALA A 185 6.19 -9.13 -19.43
C ALA A 185 6.73 -8.38 -18.20
N ILE A 186 7.78 -7.58 -18.38
CA ILE A 186 8.33 -6.73 -17.30
C ILE A 186 7.29 -5.71 -16.83
N HIS A 187 6.56 -5.10 -17.78
CA HIS A 187 5.52 -4.13 -17.45
C HIS A 187 4.37 -4.74 -16.65
N ALA A 188 3.87 -5.91 -17.07
CA ALA A 188 2.86 -6.64 -16.33
C ALA A 188 3.32 -7.01 -14.92
N TYR A 189 4.59 -7.41 -14.78
CA TYR A 189 5.19 -7.68 -13.46
C TYR A 189 5.25 -6.43 -12.59
N HIS A 190 5.74 -5.28 -13.11
CA HIS A 190 5.82 -4.04 -12.35
C HIS A 190 4.44 -3.55 -11.90
N ILE A 191 3.42 -3.67 -12.75
CA ILE A 191 2.04 -3.31 -12.39
C ILE A 191 1.46 -4.24 -11.33
N ALA A 192 1.74 -5.55 -11.41
CA ALA A 192 1.34 -6.47 -10.35
C ALA A 192 1.99 -6.11 -9.01
N VAL A 193 3.25 -5.67 -9.02
CA VAL A 193 3.97 -5.23 -7.81
C VAL A 193 3.38 -3.92 -7.26
N THR A 194 3.17 -2.90 -8.08
CA THR A 194 2.62 -1.61 -7.60
C THR A 194 1.19 -1.79 -7.08
N ARG A 195 0.36 -2.61 -7.75
CA ARG A 195 -0.95 -3.02 -7.27
C ARG A 195 -0.89 -3.74 -5.93
N TYR A 196 0.05 -4.67 -5.77
CA TYR A 196 0.22 -5.34 -4.49
C TYR A 196 0.57 -4.35 -3.38
N LEU A 197 1.48 -3.40 -3.64
CA LEU A 197 1.88 -2.39 -2.66
C LEU A 197 0.70 -1.46 -2.29
N SER A 198 -0.07 -0.98 -3.27
CA SER A 198 -1.25 -0.15 -3.02
C SER A 198 -2.34 -0.91 -2.25
N GLU A 199 -2.57 -2.19 -2.55
CA GLU A 199 -3.50 -3.05 -1.79
C GLU A 199 -3.04 -3.24 -0.33
N GLN A 200 -1.73 -3.42 -0.09
CA GLN A 200 -1.20 -3.50 1.28
C GLN A 200 -1.33 -2.17 2.03
N LEU A 201 -1.09 -1.05 1.34
CA LEU A 201 -1.22 0.28 1.92
C LEU A 201 -2.69 0.60 2.28
N ALA A 202 -3.63 0.24 1.41
CA ALA A 202 -5.05 0.39 1.67
C ALA A 202 -5.48 -0.37 2.93
N LYS A 203 -5.04 -1.63 3.07
CA LYS A 203 -5.30 -2.42 4.27
C LYS A 203 -4.65 -1.83 5.54
N ALA A 204 -3.49 -1.17 5.45
CA ALA A 204 -2.89 -0.50 6.60
C ALA A 204 -3.70 0.75 7.00
N SER A 205 -4.15 1.51 5.99
CA SER A 205 -5.02 2.67 6.16
C SER A 205 -6.39 2.30 6.75
N THR A 206 -6.97 1.17 6.37
CA THR A 206 -8.23 0.71 7.00
C THR A 206 -8.03 0.37 8.48
N ILE A 207 -6.92 -0.26 8.87
CA ILE A 207 -6.61 -0.51 10.29
C ILE A 207 -6.51 0.81 11.04
N GLN A 208 -5.76 1.78 10.52
CA GLN A 208 -5.62 3.11 11.13
C GLN A 208 -7.00 3.75 11.36
N THR A 209 -7.85 3.80 10.34
CA THR A 209 -9.18 4.41 10.45
C THR A 209 -10.07 3.68 11.44
N THR A 210 -10.00 2.34 11.52
CA THR A 210 -10.77 1.61 12.55
C THR A 210 -10.31 1.93 13.96
N LEU A 211 -9.02 2.23 14.18
CA LEU A 211 -8.52 2.66 15.49
C LEU A 211 -9.02 4.07 15.83
N GLN A 212 -8.95 5.00 14.88
CA GLN A 212 -9.37 6.39 15.07
C GLN A 212 -10.89 6.51 15.27
N GLN A 213 -11.67 5.76 14.50
CA GLN A 213 -13.11 5.68 14.66
C GLN A 213 -13.49 5.21 16.08
N ARG A 214 -12.83 4.16 16.59
CA ARG A 214 -13.05 3.66 17.95
C ARG A 214 -12.68 4.69 19.02
N ARG A 215 -11.59 5.44 18.81
CA ARG A 215 -11.18 6.51 19.74
C ARG A 215 -12.26 7.58 19.84
N ILE A 216 -12.80 8.00 18.70
CA ILE A 216 -13.80 9.06 18.62
C ILE A 216 -15.13 8.61 19.19
N GLU A 217 -15.55 7.38 18.88
CA GLU A 217 -16.74 6.78 19.50
C GLU A 217 -16.61 6.74 21.02
N ALA A 218 -15.43 6.38 21.55
CA ALA A 218 -15.21 6.34 22.99
C ALA A 218 -15.15 7.74 23.62
N GLN A 219 -14.61 8.76 22.92
CA GLN A 219 -14.70 10.16 23.35
C GLN A 219 -16.15 10.67 23.35
N GLN A 220 -16.92 10.38 22.31
CA GLN A 220 -18.35 10.71 22.23
C GLN A 220 -19.17 10.04 23.33
N GLN A 221 -18.87 8.77 23.65
CA GLN A 221 -19.52 8.06 24.76
C GLN A 221 -19.21 8.69 26.11
N ARG A 222 -17.98 9.19 26.32
CA ARG A 222 -17.62 9.94 27.54
C ARG A 222 -18.42 11.23 27.65
N HIS A 223 -18.46 12.01 26.58
CA HIS A 223 -19.24 13.24 26.53
C HIS A 223 -20.72 12.98 26.83
N ARG A 224 -21.32 11.95 26.22
CA ARG A 224 -22.71 11.55 26.50
C ARG A 224 -22.94 11.20 27.97
N LYS A 225 -22.01 10.48 28.61
CA LYS A 225 -22.12 10.10 30.03
C LYS A 225 -21.93 11.28 30.97
N LEU A 226 -21.06 12.23 30.64
CA LEU A 226 -20.87 13.47 31.41
C LEU A 226 -22.11 14.36 31.31
N ALA A 227 -22.64 14.56 30.10
CA ALA A 227 -23.87 15.31 29.87
C ALA A 227 -25.07 14.68 30.60
N ASP A 228 -25.21 13.35 30.55
CA ASP A 228 -26.27 12.62 31.26
C ASP A 228 -26.08 12.65 32.78
N GLY A 229 -24.84 12.62 33.27
CA GLY A 229 -24.52 12.81 34.70
C GLY A 229 -24.91 14.19 35.24
N VAL A 230 -24.70 15.25 34.46
CA VAL A 230 -25.12 16.62 34.80
C VAL A 230 -26.65 16.75 34.81
N GLN A 231 -27.34 16.14 33.84
CA GLN A 231 -28.82 16.11 33.80
C GLN A 231 -29.43 15.20 34.89
N GLY A 232 -28.76 14.11 35.24
CA GLY A 232 -29.14 13.21 36.32
C GLY A 232 -29.04 13.85 37.70
N ASN A 233 -27.98 14.62 37.95
CA ASN A 233 -27.81 15.34 39.22
C ASN A 233 -28.78 16.51 39.40
N THR A 234 -29.08 17.26 38.32
CA THR A 234 -30.09 18.33 38.36
C THR A 234 -31.51 17.79 38.62
N ASN A 235 -31.85 16.63 38.05
CA ASN A 235 -33.12 15.95 38.34
C ASN A 235 -33.19 15.33 39.74
N GLN A 236 -32.06 14.88 40.31
CA GLN A 236 -32.00 14.42 41.72
C GLN A 236 -32.12 15.60 42.71
N LEU A 237 -31.53 16.75 42.39
CA LEU A 237 -31.65 17.96 43.21
C LEU A 237 -33.10 18.48 43.25
N ASN A 238 -33.81 18.46 42.10
CA ASN A 238 -35.23 18.82 42.03
C ASN A 238 -36.16 17.82 42.73
N LYS A 239 -35.78 16.54 42.83
CA LYS A 239 -36.53 15.53 43.61
C LYS A 239 -36.31 15.63 45.12
N LEU A 240 -35.17 16.18 45.58
CA LEU A 240 -34.97 16.50 47.00
C LEU A 240 -35.68 17.79 47.42
N SER A 241 -35.92 18.72 46.49
CA SER A 241 -36.61 19.99 46.79
C SER A 241 -38.14 19.87 46.83
N THR A 242 -38.73 18.73 46.44
CA THR A 242 -40.19 18.58 46.36
C THR A 242 -40.81 17.62 47.37
N ASN A 243 -40.01 16.82 48.10
CA ASN A 243 -40.53 15.98 49.20
C ASN A 243 -39.42 15.65 50.23
N GLY A 244 -39.30 16.47 51.28
CA GLY A 244 -38.45 16.19 52.44
C GLY A 244 -39.09 16.74 53.72
N PRO A 245 -39.26 15.94 54.79
CA PRO A 245 -40.00 16.31 55.98
C PRO A 245 -39.24 17.36 56.81
N VAL A 246 -40.00 18.24 57.45
CA VAL A 246 -39.56 19.24 58.43
C VAL A 246 -38.74 18.57 59.54
N LEU A 247 -37.41 18.60 59.42
CA LEU A 247 -36.50 18.27 60.51
C LEU A 247 -36.32 19.51 61.41
N ARG A 248 -37.25 19.62 62.36
CA ARG A 248 -37.15 20.46 63.56
C ARG A 248 -36.04 19.88 64.45
N GLY A 249 -34.79 20.21 64.14
CA GLY A 249 -33.62 19.94 64.98
C GLY A 249 -33.50 20.98 66.08
N THR A 250 -33.54 20.50 67.32
CA THR A 250 -33.46 21.23 68.60
C THR A 250 -32.28 22.19 68.68
N VAL A 251 -32.57 23.50 68.72
CA VAL A 251 -31.60 24.56 69.04
C VAL A 251 -31.45 24.63 70.56
N GLY A 252 -30.38 24.03 71.09
CA GLY A 252 -29.93 24.19 72.46
C GLY A 252 -28.99 25.40 72.57
N SER A 253 -29.49 26.43 73.25
CA SER A 253 -28.78 27.49 73.99
C SER A 253 -27.26 27.34 74.19
N LEU A 254 -26.45 28.28 73.66
CA LEU A 254 -25.65 29.21 74.48
C LEU A 254 -24.87 30.25 73.63
N SER A 255 -24.93 31.49 74.10
CA SER A 255 -23.98 32.60 73.92
C SER A 255 -24.18 33.61 72.78
N GLN A 256 -24.61 34.76 73.24
CA GLN A 256 -24.80 36.05 72.63
C GLN A 256 -23.46 36.74 72.32
N SER A 257 -23.18 36.98 71.03
CA SER A 257 -22.51 38.17 70.44
C SER A 257 -21.72 37.80 69.18
N GLY A 258 -22.18 38.22 67.99
CA GLY A 258 -21.39 38.23 66.75
C GLY A 258 -21.83 37.30 65.60
N GLN A 259 -23.08 36.85 65.54
CA GLN A 259 -23.49 35.74 64.65
C GLN A 259 -24.23 36.14 63.35
N GLU A 260 -24.24 37.41 62.97
CA GLU A 260 -24.77 37.84 61.66
C GLU A 260 -23.70 37.86 60.56
N ASP A 261 -22.42 37.89 60.91
CA ASP A 261 -21.33 37.87 59.92
C ASP A 261 -20.95 36.45 59.50
N VAL A 262 -20.90 35.46 60.40
CA VAL A 262 -20.42 34.10 60.06
C VAL A 262 -21.36 33.33 59.13
N VAL A 263 -22.68 33.55 59.24
CA VAL A 263 -23.68 32.89 58.38
C VAL A 263 -23.75 33.56 56.99
N ASN A 264 -23.54 34.88 56.92
CA ASN A 264 -23.44 35.60 55.66
C ASN A 264 -22.08 35.41 54.97
N THR A 265 -20.99 35.21 55.71
CA THR A 265 -19.67 34.93 55.13
C THR A 265 -19.56 33.51 54.59
N MET A 266 -20.11 32.50 55.30
CA MET A 266 -20.18 31.11 54.81
C MET A 266 -21.10 30.95 53.59
N SER A 267 -22.19 31.72 53.51
CA SER A 267 -23.10 31.74 52.35
C SER A 267 -22.44 32.35 51.11
N LYS A 268 -21.71 33.47 51.28
CA LYS A 268 -20.96 34.10 50.18
C LYS A 268 -19.80 33.23 49.70
N GLU A 269 -19.10 32.56 50.60
CA GLU A 269 -18.01 31.62 50.26
C GLU A 269 -18.55 30.38 49.53
N GLN A 270 -19.67 29.80 49.96
CA GLN A 270 -20.34 28.70 49.24
C GLN A 270 -20.81 29.12 47.84
N VAL A 271 -21.38 30.32 47.69
CA VAL A 271 -21.79 30.85 46.38
C VAL A 271 -20.57 31.05 45.48
N GLN A 272 -19.46 31.57 46.01
CA GLN A 272 -18.21 31.74 45.26
C GLN A 272 -17.63 30.39 44.80
N ILE A 273 -17.67 29.36 45.65
CA ILE A 273 -17.26 28.00 45.29
C ILE A 273 -18.18 27.43 44.20
N TYR A 274 -19.50 27.64 44.27
CA TYR A 274 -20.41 27.19 43.21
C TYR A 274 -20.21 27.93 41.89
N GLU A 275 -19.92 29.23 41.92
CA GLU A 275 -19.56 30.00 40.72
C GLU A 275 -18.24 29.51 40.11
N GLU A 276 -17.25 29.17 40.96
CA GLU A 276 -15.98 28.58 40.54
C GLU A 276 -16.18 27.16 39.95
N GLU A 277 -17.01 26.32 40.57
CA GLU A 277 -17.35 24.99 40.04
C GLU A 277 -18.14 25.08 38.71
N ALA A 278 -19.09 26.00 38.62
CA ALA A 278 -19.88 26.20 37.40
C ALA A 278 -19.01 26.71 36.25
N SER A 279 -18.11 27.65 36.51
CA SER A 279 -17.16 28.16 35.50
C SER A 279 -16.13 27.10 35.09
N ALA A 280 -15.61 26.32 36.02
CA ALA A 280 -14.72 25.19 35.73
C ALA A 280 -15.42 24.10 34.90
N LEU A 281 -16.69 23.80 35.19
CA LEU A 281 -17.49 22.86 34.41
C LEU A 281 -17.71 23.39 32.97
N MET A 282 -18.11 24.65 32.81
CA MET A 282 -18.28 25.25 31.47
C MET A 282 -16.98 25.23 30.67
N GLN A 283 -15.85 25.56 31.30
CA GLN A 283 -14.54 25.50 30.65
C GLN A 283 -14.18 24.07 30.23
N SER A 284 -14.50 23.07 31.07
CA SER A 284 -14.28 21.66 30.73
C SER A 284 -15.15 21.21 29.55
N LEU A 285 -16.42 21.61 29.52
CA LEU A 285 -17.33 21.32 28.40
C LEU A 285 -16.87 21.99 27.11
N GLN A 286 -16.42 23.24 27.18
CA GLN A 286 -15.88 23.96 26.03
C GLN A 286 -14.61 23.30 25.49
N SER A 287 -13.69 22.90 26.37
CA SER A 287 -12.47 22.18 25.99
C SER A 287 -12.79 20.81 25.38
N GLU A 288 -13.79 20.09 25.90
CA GLU A 288 -14.21 18.80 25.34
C GLU A 288 -14.92 18.96 23.98
N LEU A 289 -15.72 20.00 23.78
CA LEU A 289 -16.32 20.31 22.47
C LEU A 289 -15.26 20.63 21.42
N GLN A 290 -14.24 21.40 21.80
CA GLN A 290 -13.10 21.66 20.92
C GLN A 290 -12.36 20.35 20.57
N ALA A 291 -12.17 19.46 21.54
CA ALA A 291 -11.54 18.16 21.30
C ALA A 291 -12.35 17.28 20.33
N VAL A 292 -13.68 17.25 20.46
CA VAL A 292 -14.56 16.53 19.52
C VAL A 292 -14.45 17.13 18.12
N HIS A 293 -14.49 18.45 17.98
CA HIS A 293 -14.40 19.11 16.68
C HIS A 293 -13.06 18.82 15.99
N VAL A 294 -11.94 18.88 16.74
CA VAL A 294 -10.61 18.50 16.22
C VAL A 294 -10.61 17.04 15.77
N ALA A 295 -11.23 16.13 16.53
CA ALA A 295 -11.28 14.73 16.16
C ALA A 295 -12.17 14.47 14.92
N GLU A 296 -13.26 15.21 14.74
CA GLU A 296 -14.08 15.18 13.52
C GLU A 296 -13.30 15.66 12.30
N GLN A 297 -12.53 16.75 12.44
CA GLN A 297 -11.65 17.24 11.38
C GLN A 297 -10.58 16.19 11.02
N GLN A 298 -10.00 15.54 12.02
CA GLN A 298 -9.03 14.46 11.77
C GLN A 298 -9.68 13.31 10.97
N LEU A 299 -10.88 12.83 11.36
CA LEU A 299 -11.62 11.81 10.59
C LEU A 299 -11.88 12.24 9.16
N HIS A 300 -12.24 13.50 8.95
CA HIS A 300 -12.45 14.03 7.62
C HIS A 300 -11.19 13.89 6.76
N ASP A 301 -10.04 14.34 7.25
CA ASP A 301 -8.76 14.22 6.54
C ASP A 301 -8.36 12.76 6.24
N ILE A 302 -8.66 11.84 7.16
CA ILE A 302 -8.38 10.42 6.98
C ILE A 302 -9.29 9.84 5.90
N SER A 303 -10.57 10.22 5.92
CA SER A 303 -11.54 9.80 4.91
C SER A 303 -11.16 10.30 3.52
N GLU A 304 -10.59 11.51 3.42
CA GLU A 304 -10.04 12.04 2.17
C GLU A 304 -8.86 11.18 1.68
N LEU A 305 -7.91 10.87 2.57
CA LEU A 305 -6.77 10.02 2.23
C LEU A 305 -7.20 8.62 1.80
N GLN A 306 -8.18 8.01 2.49
CA GLN A 306 -8.74 6.71 2.12
C GLN A 306 -9.45 6.76 0.76
N THR A 307 -10.23 7.82 0.52
CA THR A 307 -10.90 8.03 -0.76
C THR A 307 -9.88 8.12 -1.89
N ARG A 308 -8.78 8.85 -1.68
CA ARG A 308 -7.68 8.93 -2.65
C ARG A 308 -7.06 7.56 -2.93
N ILE A 309 -6.77 6.76 -1.90
CA ILE A 309 -6.22 5.42 -2.07
C ILE A 309 -7.21 4.51 -2.83
N MET A 310 -8.51 4.59 -2.51
CA MET A 310 -9.55 3.82 -3.19
C MET A 310 -9.69 4.22 -4.67
N GLN A 311 -9.67 5.52 -4.97
CA GLN A 311 -9.69 6.05 -6.33
C GLN A 311 -8.47 5.57 -7.13
N HIS A 312 -7.27 5.62 -6.53
CA HIS A 312 -6.04 5.13 -7.15
C HIS A 312 -6.11 3.63 -7.44
N LEU A 313 -6.59 2.82 -6.49
CA LEU A 313 -6.81 1.38 -6.69
C LEU A 313 -7.84 1.09 -7.79
N GLN A 314 -8.92 1.87 -7.88
CA GLN A 314 -9.91 1.73 -8.93
C GLN A 314 -9.31 2.02 -10.31
N GLN A 315 -8.54 3.11 -10.42
CA GLN A 315 -7.81 3.46 -11.65
C GLN A 315 -6.80 2.37 -12.04
N GLN A 316 -6.02 1.86 -11.09
CA GLN A 316 -5.09 0.75 -11.32
C GLN A 316 -5.81 -0.54 -11.74
N ASN A 317 -7.00 -0.82 -11.20
CA ASN A 317 -7.75 -2.02 -11.54
C ASN A 317 -8.24 -1.98 -12.99
N GLU A 318 -8.66 -0.80 -13.48
CA GLU A 318 -8.98 -0.60 -14.89
C GLU A 318 -7.75 -0.84 -15.79
N GLN A 319 -6.60 -0.27 -15.44
CA GLN A 319 -5.34 -0.49 -16.17
C GLN A 319 -4.93 -1.98 -16.17
N THR A 320 -5.10 -2.67 -15.04
CA THR A 320 -4.80 -4.10 -14.91
C THR A 320 -5.72 -4.94 -15.81
N SER A 321 -7.01 -4.60 -15.86
CA SER A 321 -7.99 -5.28 -16.73
C SER A 321 -7.67 -5.11 -18.22
N GLN A 322 -7.27 -3.90 -18.62
CA GLN A 322 -6.79 -3.63 -19.98
C GLN A 322 -5.56 -4.48 -20.30
N LEU A 323 -4.60 -4.58 -19.38
CA LEU A 323 -3.41 -5.41 -19.56
C LEU A 323 -3.70 -6.90 -19.58
N GLN A 324 -4.67 -7.38 -18.81
CA GLN A 324 -5.08 -8.78 -18.84
C GLN A 324 -5.69 -9.13 -20.21
N THR A 325 -6.48 -8.20 -20.76
CA THR A 325 -7.05 -8.32 -22.11
C THR A 325 -5.95 -8.25 -23.18
N GLU A 326 -4.98 -7.32 -23.04
CA GLU A 326 -3.80 -7.22 -23.92
C GLU A 326 -2.97 -8.50 -23.87
N ALA A 327 -2.72 -9.05 -22.69
CA ALA A 327 -1.96 -10.29 -22.50
C ALA A 327 -2.68 -11.50 -23.09
N ALA A 328 -4.00 -11.61 -22.93
CA ALA A 328 -4.80 -12.68 -23.52
C ALA A 328 -4.76 -12.65 -25.05
N SER A 329 -4.98 -11.47 -25.64
CA SER A 329 -4.90 -11.28 -27.11
C SER A 329 -3.49 -11.55 -27.66
N HIS A 330 -2.44 -11.15 -26.92
CA HIS A 330 -1.07 -11.47 -27.29
C HIS A 330 -0.79 -12.98 -27.23
N GLY A 331 -1.30 -13.70 -26.24
CA GLY A 331 -1.17 -15.15 -26.16
C GLY A 331 -1.74 -15.85 -27.39
N GLU A 332 -2.90 -15.38 -27.88
CA GLU A 332 -3.53 -15.88 -29.10
C GLU A 332 -2.73 -15.53 -30.37
N GLN A 333 -2.24 -14.29 -30.47
CA GLN A 333 -1.43 -13.83 -31.61
C GLN A 333 -0.08 -14.55 -31.69
N VAL A 334 0.60 -14.80 -30.57
CA VAL A 334 1.87 -15.55 -30.54
C VAL A 334 1.64 -17.01 -30.91
N THR A 335 0.57 -17.62 -30.41
CA THR A 335 0.23 -19.01 -30.73
C THR A 335 -0.10 -19.15 -32.23
N SER A 336 -0.93 -18.26 -32.75
CA SER A 336 -1.28 -18.22 -34.19
C SER A 336 -0.06 -17.92 -35.06
N GLY A 337 0.79 -16.99 -34.66
CA GLY A 337 2.04 -16.66 -35.35
C GLY A 337 3.02 -17.83 -35.40
N ASN A 338 3.19 -18.57 -34.30
CA ASN A 338 4.01 -19.78 -34.27
C ASN A 338 3.46 -20.88 -35.20
N ILE A 339 2.14 -21.04 -35.27
CA ILE A 339 1.49 -21.96 -36.20
C ILE A 339 1.77 -21.54 -37.65
N GLN A 340 1.65 -20.24 -37.95
CA GLN A 340 1.93 -19.70 -39.29
C GLN A 340 3.40 -19.87 -39.68
N LEU A 341 4.35 -19.63 -38.76
CA LEU A 341 5.78 -19.86 -38.98
C LEU A 341 6.07 -21.33 -39.27
N ARG A 342 5.43 -22.26 -38.55
CA ARG A 342 5.57 -23.70 -38.78
C ARG A 342 5.02 -24.10 -40.15
N LYS A 343 3.81 -23.63 -40.51
CA LYS A 343 3.21 -23.85 -41.84
C LYS A 343 4.08 -23.26 -42.95
N ALA A 344 4.66 -22.08 -42.74
CA ALA A 344 5.57 -21.44 -43.70
C ALA A 344 6.87 -22.26 -43.88
N LYS A 345 7.43 -22.81 -42.81
CA LYS A 345 8.60 -23.69 -42.86
C LYS A 345 8.31 -24.98 -43.62
N GLU A 346 7.14 -25.57 -43.38
CA GLU A 346 6.66 -26.76 -44.11
C GLU A 346 6.46 -26.45 -45.61
N ARG A 347 5.85 -25.30 -45.93
CA ARG A 347 5.65 -24.85 -47.32
C ARG A 347 6.97 -24.57 -48.04
N ASN A 348 7.94 -23.95 -47.39
CA ASN A 348 9.27 -23.72 -47.97
C ASN A 348 10.01 -25.04 -48.23
N ARG A 349 9.93 -26.00 -47.29
CA ARG A 349 10.51 -27.34 -47.49
C ARG A 349 9.85 -28.08 -48.65
N ALA A 350 8.54 -27.95 -48.83
CA ALA A 350 7.83 -28.53 -49.97
C ALA A 350 8.25 -27.87 -51.29
N ALA A 351 8.32 -26.53 -51.34
CA ALA A 351 8.75 -25.78 -52.51
C ALA A 351 10.18 -26.18 -52.97
N ASN A 352 11.13 -26.25 -52.03
CA ASN A 352 12.50 -26.70 -52.34
C ASN A 352 12.56 -28.15 -52.85
N ARG A 353 11.66 -29.02 -52.39
CA ARG A 353 11.57 -30.41 -52.88
C ARG A 353 11.10 -30.45 -54.34
N TYR A 354 10.08 -29.67 -54.69
CA TYR A 354 9.59 -29.58 -56.08
C TYR A 354 10.62 -28.93 -57.00
N LEU A 355 11.33 -27.90 -56.53
CA LEU A 355 12.41 -27.27 -57.29
C LEU A 355 13.55 -28.26 -57.58
N SER A 356 13.95 -29.09 -56.60
CA SER A 356 14.95 -30.13 -56.81
C SER A 356 14.49 -31.19 -57.82
N MET A 357 13.22 -31.63 -57.75
CA MET A 357 12.64 -32.55 -58.74
C MET A 357 12.67 -31.96 -60.14
N PHE A 358 12.33 -30.68 -60.29
CA PHE A 358 12.35 -29.98 -61.57
C PHE A 358 13.74 -29.96 -62.20
N PHE A 359 14.78 -29.63 -61.42
CA PHE A 359 16.16 -29.64 -61.93
C PHE A 359 16.64 -31.03 -62.33
N ILE A 360 16.26 -32.08 -61.59
CA ILE A 360 16.60 -33.46 -61.94
C ILE A 360 15.95 -33.87 -63.27
N ILE A 361 14.65 -33.60 -63.42
CA ILE A 361 13.89 -33.92 -64.64
C ILE A 361 14.44 -33.13 -65.83
N SER A 362 14.72 -31.84 -65.65
CA SER A 362 15.31 -31.00 -66.69
C SER A 362 16.71 -31.47 -67.09
N GLY A 363 17.54 -31.91 -66.13
CA GLY A 363 18.86 -32.46 -66.41
C GLY A 363 18.80 -33.76 -67.21
N ILE A 364 17.85 -34.65 -66.90
CA ILE A 364 17.63 -35.89 -67.66
C ILE A 364 17.16 -35.59 -69.09
N LEU A 365 16.26 -34.62 -69.26
CA LEU A 365 15.78 -34.16 -70.57
C LEU A 365 16.92 -33.64 -71.46
N LEU A 366 17.83 -32.83 -70.90
CA LEU A 366 19.00 -32.33 -71.64
C LEU A 366 19.96 -33.47 -72.02
N LEU A 367 20.15 -34.45 -71.14
CA LEU A 367 21.01 -35.60 -71.41
C LEU A 367 20.45 -36.50 -72.52
N LEU A 368 19.14 -36.75 -72.52
CA LEU A 368 18.48 -37.51 -73.60
C LEU A 368 18.52 -36.77 -74.93
N MET A 369 18.31 -35.45 -74.94
CA MET A 369 18.42 -34.65 -76.16
C MET A 369 19.82 -34.73 -76.77
N HIS A 370 20.87 -34.64 -75.95
CA HIS A 370 22.26 -34.75 -76.41
C HIS A 370 22.63 -36.16 -76.88
N TRP A 371 21.99 -37.20 -76.36
CA TRP A 371 22.28 -38.57 -76.76
C TRP A 371 21.63 -38.96 -78.09
N ILE A 372 20.50 -38.32 -78.44
CA ILE A 372 19.71 -38.66 -79.63
C ILE A 372 20.03 -37.81 -80.86
N GLY A 373 20.65 -36.64 -80.68
CA GLY A 373 21.14 -35.77 -81.74
C GLY A 373 22.67 -35.77 -81.77
#